data_AF-A0A1Q9VY32-F1
#
_entry.id   AF-A0A1Q9VY32-F1
#
_cell.length_a   1.000
_cell.length_b   1.000
_cell.length_c   1.000
_cell.angle_alpha   90.00
_cell.angle_beta   90.00
_cell.angle_gamma   90.00
#
_symmetry.space_group_name_H-M   'P 1'
#
loop_
_entity.id
_entity.type
_entity.pdbx_description
1 polymer ?
#
loop_
_entity_poly.entity_id
_entity_poly.type
_entity_poly.pdbx_seq_one_letter_code
_entity_poly.pdbx_strand_id
1 'polypeptide(L)'
;MESPPTEPLNPVTVERRILELSNLIAQGVKQVTDHLRSYRQADAEYDRAKARAQLAAEGKTVADREAAVELATVAERDARDVAEVAYSHVNRRVKAFEKELDAIRSIGANVRQMYSVAGRGEGA
;
A
#
# COMPACT_ATOMS: atom_id res chain seq x y z
N MET A 1 7.45 0.61 36.87
CA MET A 1 7.09 0.56 35.43
C MET A 1 5.58 0.43 35.40
N GLU A 2 4.89 1.54 35.16
CA GLU A 2 3.43 1.63 35.22
C GLU A 2 2.87 0.94 33.97
N SER A 3 2.07 -0.11 34.15
CA SER A 3 1.40 -0.79 33.04
C SER A 3 0.51 0.20 32.30
N PRO A 4 0.49 0.20 30.95
CA PRO A 4 -0.37 1.11 30.22
C PRO A 4 -1.83 0.87 30.63
N PRO A 5 -2.64 1.94 30.79
CA PRO A 5 -4.06 1.76 31.06
C PRO A 5 -4.69 0.96 29.91
N THR A 6 -5.02 -0.30 30.17
CA THR A 6 -5.80 -1.16 29.28
C THR A 6 -7.27 -0.80 29.45
N GLU A 7 -7.64 0.38 28.95
CA GLU A 7 -9.05 0.74 28.90
C GLU A 7 -9.79 -0.30 28.03
N PRO A 8 -10.88 -0.93 28.54
CA PRO A 8 -11.63 -1.91 27.78
C PRO A 8 -12.17 -1.30 26.49
N LEU A 9 -12.03 -2.04 25.38
CA LEU A 9 -12.58 -1.61 24.10
C LEU A 9 -14.11 -1.48 24.21
N ASN A 10 -14.64 -0.31 23.88
CA ASN A 10 -16.08 -0.03 23.90
C ASN A 10 -16.65 0.09 22.47
N PRO A 11 -17.98 -0.05 22.29
CA PRO A 11 -18.61 0.03 20.97
C PRO A 11 -18.29 1.32 20.20
N VAL A 12 -18.26 2.47 20.87
CA VAL A 12 -18.00 3.77 20.23
C VAL A 12 -16.58 3.84 19.66
N THR A 13 -15.60 3.31 20.38
CA THR A 13 -14.20 3.25 19.93
C THR A 13 -14.05 2.34 18.71
N VAL A 14 -14.73 1.19 18.70
CA VAL A 14 -14.75 0.26 17.56
C VAL A 14 -15.36 0.93 16.32
N GLU A 15 -16.54 1.53 16.44
CA GLU A 15 -17.23 2.15 15.31
C GLU A 15 -16.43 3.33 14.74
N ARG A 16 -15.80 4.13 15.59
CA ARG A 16 -14.89 5.20 15.16
C ARG A 16 -13.73 4.64 14.34
N ARG A 17 -13.10 3.56 14.80
CA ARG A 17 -11.99 2.93 14.08
C ARG A 17 -12.42 2.31 12.75
N ILE A 18 -13.60 1.71 12.68
CA ILE A 18 -14.21 1.22 11.43
C ILE A 18 -14.38 2.37 10.43
N LEU A 19 -14.92 3.50 10.88
CA LEU A 19 -15.12 4.67 10.03
C LEU A 19 -13.79 5.26 9.54
N GLU A 20 -12.80 5.39 10.43
CA GLU A 20 -11.45 5.84 10.09
C GLU A 20 -10.80 4.95 9.03
N LEU A 21 -10.79 3.63 9.22
CA LEU A 21 -10.20 2.68 8.27
C LEU A 21 -10.94 2.70 6.94
N SER A 22 -12.27 2.82 6.95
CA SER A 22 -13.07 2.94 5.72
C SER A 22 -12.68 4.18 4.91
N ASN A 23 -12.48 5.32 5.60
CA ASN A 23 -12.02 6.56 4.97
C ASN A 23 -10.58 6.44 4.44
N LEU A 24 -9.69 5.80 5.20
CA LEU A 24 -8.31 5.57 4.78
C LEU A 24 -8.22 4.66 3.54
N ILE A 25 -9.05 3.62 3.46
CA ILE A 25 -9.15 2.75 2.28
C ILE A 25 -9.64 3.56 1.08
N ALA A 26 -10.71 4.35 1.24
CA ALA A 26 -11.24 5.17 0.15
C ALA A 26 -10.21 6.17 -0.39
N GLN A 27 -9.48 6.86 0.49
CA GLN A 27 -8.37 7.75 0.10
C GLN A 27 -7.22 6.97 -0.55
N GLY A 28 -6.91 5.79 0.00
CA GLY A 28 -5.87 4.91 -0.48
C GLY A 28 -6.09 4.43 -1.92
N VAL A 29 -7.32 4.12 -2.32
CA VAL A 29 -7.66 3.72 -3.70
C VAL A 29 -7.18 4.76 -4.70
N LYS A 30 -7.46 6.04 -4.46
CA LYS A 30 -7.00 7.13 -5.33
C LYS A 30 -5.47 7.18 -5.41
N GLN A 31 -4.79 7.07 -4.27
CA GLN A 31 -3.33 7.08 -4.22
C GLN A 31 -2.73 5.90 -4.99
N VAL A 32 -3.30 4.70 -4.86
CA VAL A 32 -2.88 3.51 -5.62
C VAL A 32 -2.98 3.79 -7.13
N THR A 33 -4.09 4.35 -7.60
CA THR A 33 -4.26 4.69 -9.01
C THR A 33 -3.25 5.73 -9.49
N ASP A 34 -2.99 6.77 -8.71
CA ASP A 34 -2.05 7.84 -9.09
C ASP A 34 -0.60 7.34 -9.13
N HIS A 35 -0.19 6.51 -8.17
CA HIS A 35 1.12 5.87 -8.19
C HIS A 35 1.26 4.83 -9.30
N LEU A 36 0.21 4.05 -9.57
CA LEU A 36 0.21 3.10 -10.69
C LEU A 36 0.36 3.84 -12.03
N ARG A 37 -0.35 4.96 -12.22
CA ARG A 37 -0.21 5.79 -13.42
C ARG A 37 1.24 6.28 -13.58
N SER A 38 1.82 6.79 -12.49
CA SER A 38 3.20 7.29 -12.49
C SER A 38 4.20 6.17 -12.83
N TYR A 39 4.03 4.99 -12.22
CA TYR A 39 4.83 3.81 -12.54
C TYR A 39 4.72 3.41 -14.02
N ARG A 40 3.50 3.31 -14.55
CA ARG A 40 3.29 2.96 -15.96
C ARG A 40 3.85 3.98 -16.94
N GLN A 41 3.83 5.25 -16.57
CA GLN A 41 4.47 6.28 -17.37
C GLN A 41 6.00 6.12 -17.38
N ALA A 42 6.62 5.95 -16.21
CA ALA A 42 8.07 5.74 -16.10
C ALA A 42 8.52 4.45 -16.79
N ASP A 43 7.73 3.38 -16.70
CA ASP A 43 7.94 2.11 -17.42
C ASP A 43 7.96 2.32 -18.94
N ALA A 44 6.97 3.03 -19.48
CA ALA A 44 6.93 3.37 -20.90
C ALA A 44 8.04 4.34 -21.35
N GLU A 45 8.52 5.22 -20.47
CA GLU A 45 9.67 6.09 -20.72
C GLU A 45 10.96 5.28 -20.79
N TYR A 46 11.18 4.37 -19.84
CA TYR A 46 12.30 3.43 -19.85
C TYR A 46 12.30 2.55 -21.10
N ASP A 47 11.16 1.97 -21.48
CA ASP A 47 11.08 1.13 -22.68
C ASP A 47 11.46 1.91 -23.96
N ARG A 48 11.01 3.16 -24.07
CA ARG A 48 11.38 4.03 -25.19
C ARG A 48 12.85 4.41 -25.16
N ALA A 49 13.40 4.74 -23.99
CA ALA A 49 14.81 5.05 -23.83
C ALA A 49 15.69 3.85 -24.19
N LYS A 50 15.32 2.66 -23.71
CA LYS A 50 16.00 1.40 -24.02
C LYS A 50 15.96 1.06 -25.49
N ALA A 51 14.81 1.19 -26.14
CA ALA A 51 14.72 0.97 -27.59
C ALA A 51 15.62 1.94 -28.38
N ARG A 52 15.64 3.22 -28.01
CA ARG A 52 16.54 4.23 -28.63
C ARG A 52 18.01 3.89 -28.39
N ALA A 53 18.36 3.55 -27.16
CA ALA A 53 19.72 3.18 -26.79
C ALA A 53 20.18 1.92 -27.52
N GLN A 54 19.32 0.91 -27.68
CA GLN A 54 19.64 -0.31 -28.44
C GLN A 54 19.93 -0.02 -29.92
N LEU A 55 19.18 0.88 -30.54
CA LEU A 55 19.42 1.28 -31.92
C LEU A 55 20.71 2.10 -32.08
N ALA A 56 21.09 2.85 -31.05
CA ALA A 56 22.31 3.67 -31.03
C ALA A 56 23.53 2.94 -30.44
N ALA A 57 23.38 1.70 -29.98
CA ALA A 57 24.43 0.99 -29.25
C ALA A 57 25.59 0.60 -30.16
N GLU A 58 26.76 1.16 -29.86
CA GLU A 58 28.02 0.84 -30.53
C GLU A 58 28.86 -0.08 -29.65
N GLY A 59 29.63 -0.98 -30.26
CA GLY A 59 30.47 -1.93 -29.55
C GLY A 59 30.96 -3.05 -30.46
N LYS A 60 32.13 -3.60 -30.14
CA LYS A 60 32.72 -4.70 -30.93
C LYS A 60 32.04 -6.03 -30.63
N THR A 61 31.58 -6.20 -29.40
CA THR A 61 30.88 -7.39 -28.95
C THR A 61 29.41 -7.11 -28.66
N VAL A 62 28.63 -8.17 -28.41
CA VAL A 62 27.26 -8.03 -27.91
C VAL A 62 27.27 -7.44 -26.49
N ALA A 63 28.19 -7.89 -25.64
CA ALA A 63 28.32 -7.43 -24.26
C ALA A 63 28.63 -5.92 -24.18
N ASP A 64 29.50 -5.41 -25.07
CA ASP A 64 29.81 -3.96 -25.12
C ASP A 64 28.55 -3.13 -25.43
N ARG A 65 27.72 -3.61 -26.37
CA ARG A 65 26.47 -2.94 -26.75
C ARG A 65 25.43 -3.00 -25.64
N GLU A 66 25.30 -4.13 -24.94
CA GLU A 66 24.41 -4.25 -23.78
C GLU A 66 24.83 -3.32 -22.65
N ALA A 67 26.12 -3.25 -22.33
CA ALA A 67 26.64 -2.32 -21.33
C ALA A 67 26.41 -0.85 -21.72
N ALA A 68 26.57 -0.50 -23.01
CA ALA A 68 26.27 0.84 -23.51
C ALA A 68 24.79 1.21 -23.35
N VAL A 69 23.87 0.27 -23.63
CA VAL A 69 22.42 0.46 -23.43
C VAL A 69 22.09 0.66 -21.96
N GLU A 70 22.68 -0.15 -21.08
CA GLU A 70 22.42 -0.08 -19.65
C GLU A 70 22.90 1.26 -19.08
N LEU A 71 24.11 1.69 -19.42
CA LEU A 71 24.65 3.00 -19.04
C LEU A 71 23.79 4.16 -19.56
N ALA A 72 23.27 4.05 -20.79
CA ALA A 72 22.45 5.09 -21.42
C ALA A 72 21.03 5.18 -20.83
N THR A 73 20.57 4.17 -20.07
CA THR A 73 19.18 4.10 -19.57
C THR A 73 19.07 4.06 -18.04
N VAL A 74 20.18 4.28 -17.32
CA VAL A 74 20.20 4.25 -15.85
C VAL A 74 19.18 5.20 -15.26
N ALA A 75 19.09 6.44 -15.77
CA ALA A 75 18.20 7.46 -15.21
C ALA A 75 16.71 7.06 -15.31
N GLU A 76 16.29 6.58 -16.48
CA GLU A 76 14.92 6.13 -16.69
C GLU A 76 14.60 4.85 -15.91
N ARG A 77 15.58 3.95 -15.78
CA ARG A 77 15.44 2.74 -14.96
C ARG A 77 15.25 3.11 -13.49
N ASP A 78 16.09 3.99 -12.96
CA ASP A 78 16.00 4.44 -11.56
C ASP A 78 14.65 5.11 -11.29
N ALA A 79 14.19 5.96 -12.22
CA ALA A 79 12.89 6.62 -12.11
C ALA A 79 11.74 5.59 -12.08
N ARG A 80 11.79 4.58 -12.95
CA ARG A 80 10.82 3.48 -12.98
C ARG A 80 10.85 2.69 -11.67
N ASP A 81 12.02 2.31 -11.19
CA ASP A 81 12.18 1.47 -9.99
C ASP A 81 11.68 2.23 -8.74
N VAL A 82 11.96 3.53 -8.62
CA VAL A 82 11.39 4.39 -7.56
C VAL A 82 9.87 4.44 -7.64
N ALA A 83 9.31 4.61 -8.84
CA ALA A 83 7.86 4.65 -9.03
C ALA A 83 7.19 3.29 -8.70
N GLU A 84 7.85 2.18 -9.02
CA GLU A 84 7.40 0.84 -8.67
C GLU A 84 7.35 0.64 -7.15
N VAL A 85 8.41 1.02 -6.44
CA VAL A 85 8.46 0.92 -4.97
C VAL A 85 7.36 1.77 -4.33
N ALA A 86 7.14 2.99 -4.83
CA ALA A 86 6.08 3.87 -4.32
C ALA A 86 4.68 3.24 -4.52
N TYR A 87 4.39 2.74 -5.72
CA TYR A 87 3.14 2.03 -6.00
C TYR A 87 2.96 0.80 -5.09
N SER A 88 4.01 -0.03 -4.98
CA SER A 88 3.99 -1.25 -4.17
C SER A 88 3.75 -0.95 -2.69
N HIS A 89 4.38 0.11 -2.16
CA HIS A 89 4.20 0.55 -0.78
C HIS A 89 2.74 0.95 -0.50
N VAL A 90 2.16 1.82 -1.34
CA VAL A 90 0.78 2.29 -1.14
C VAL A 90 -0.21 1.14 -1.29
N ASN A 91 -0.02 0.26 -2.27
CA ASN A 91 -0.87 -0.93 -2.44
C ASN A 91 -0.82 -1.86 -1.22
N ARG A 92 0.38 -2.13 -0.66
CA ARG A 92 0.53 -2.91 0.58
C ARG A 92 -0.14 -2.24 1.77
N ARG A 93 -0.07 -0.91 1.87
CA ARG A 93 -0.69 -0.15 2.95
C ARG A 93 -2.23 -0.23 2.90
N VAL A 94 -2.83 -0.09 1.72
CA VAL A 94 -4.29 -0.25 1.55
C VAL A 94 -4.73 -1.66 1.97
N LYS A 95 -4.01 -2.70 1.53
CA LYS A 95 -4.27 -4.09 1.95
C LYS A 95 -4.13 -4.30 3.46
N ALA A 96 -3.21 -3.58 4.11
CA ALA A 96 -3.08 -3.63 5.56
C ALA A 96 -4.31 -3.02 6.25
N PHE A 97 -4.83 -1.89 5.75
CA PHE A 97 -6.06 -1.29 6.26
C PHE A 97 -7.29 -2.17 6.06
N GLU A 98 -7.41 -2.86 4.93
CA GLU A 98 -8.48 -3.84 4.69
C GLU A 98 -8.45 -4.97 5.74
N LYS A 99 -7.26 -5.54 5.99
CA LYS A 99 -7.09 -6.58 7.02
C LYS A 99 -7.39 -6.05 8.42
N GLU A 100 -6.99 -4.82 8.72
CA GLU A 100 -7.30 -4.18 10.01
C GLU A 100 -8.81 -3.94 10.15
N LEU A 101 -9.48 -3.53 9.07
CA LEU A 101 -10.93 -3.35 9.04
C LEU A 101 -11.67 -4.66 9.33
N ASP A 102 -11.20 -5.77 8.77
CA ASP A 102 -11.77 -7.09 9.04
C ASP A 102 -11.55 -7.52 10.49
N ALA A 103 -10.34 -7.29 11.03
CA ALA A 103 -10.03 -7.58 12.42
C ALA A 103 -10.90 -6.75 13.38
N ILE A 104 -11.04 -5.44 13.16
CA ILE A 104 -11.81 -4.56 14.05
C ILE A 104 -13.32 -4.88 13.97
N ARG A 105 -13.85 -5.30 12.81
CA ARG A 105 -15.23 -5.76 12.68
C ARG A 105 -15.48 -7.04 13.49
N SER A 106 -14.53 -7.97 13.47
CA SER A 106 -14.58 -9.18 14.29
C SER A 106 -14.56 -8.85 15.78
N ILE A 107 -13.66 -7.96 16.22
CA ILE A 107 -13.60 -7.47 17.60
C ILE A 107 -14.91 -6.78 17.98
N GLY A 108 -15.47 -5.96 17.10
CA GLY A 108 -16.75 -5.29 17.32
C GLY A 108 -17.92 -6.24 17.56
N ALA A 109 -17.94 -7.39 16.88
CA ALA A 109 -18.95 -8.42 17.13
C ALA A 109 -18.85 -8.97 18.56
N ASN A 110 -17.64 -9.26 19.03
CA ASN A 110 -17.39 -9.74 20.40
C ASN A 110 -17.75 -8.67 21.44
N VAL A 111 -17.36 -7.40 21.21
CA VAL A 111 -17.68 -6.28 22.11
C VAL A 111 -19.20 -6.11 22.24
N ARG A 112 -19.96 -6.13 21.13
CA ARG A 112 -21.42 -6.06 21.20
C ARG A 112 -22.03 -7.21 22.00
N GLN A 113 -21.50 -8.43 21.88
CA GLN A 113 -21.95 -9.58 22.66
C GLN A 113 -21.69 -9.39 24.16
N MET A 114 -20.51 -8.92 24.55
CA MET A 114 -20.17 -8.66 25.96
C MET A 114 -21.10 -7.63 26.61
N TYR A 115 -21.37 -6.51 25.91
CA TYR A 115 -22.28 -5.47 26.41
C TYR A 115 -23.75 -5.92 26.39
N SER A 116 -24.15 -6.80 25.46
CA SER A 116 -25.51 -7.38 25.43
C SER A 116 -25.79 -8.34 26.60
N VAL A 117 -24.76 -9.03 27.10
CA VAL A 117 -24.86 -9.91 28.28
C VAL A 117 -24.84 -9.10 29.57
N ALA A 118 -24.03 -8.03 29.64
CA ALA A 118 -23.95 -7.16 30.81
C ALA A 118 -25.28 -6.44 31.15
N GLY A 119 -26.14 -6.20 30.18
CA GLY A 119 -27.48 -5.62 30.38
C GLY A 119 -28.58 -6.62 30.80
N ARG A 120 -28.24 -7.91 31.00
CA ARG A 120 -29.18 -8.98 31.36
C ARG A 120 -28.84 -9.70 32.67
N GLY A 121 -27.97 -9.13 33.50
CA GLY A 121 -27.66 -9.65 34.84
C GLY A 121 -28.39 -8.86 35.92
N GLU A 122 -29.24 -9.56 36.68
CA GLU A 122 -29.98 -9.13 37.88
C GLU A 122 -31.22 -8.24 37.66
N GLY A 123 -32.26 -8.84 37.08
CA GLY A 123 -33.62 -8.32 37.16
C GLY A 123 -34.64 -9.36 36.70
N ALA A 124 -35.30 -10.00 37.68
CA ALA A 124 -36.32 -11.04 37.63
C ALA A 124 -35.83 -12.50 37.57
#